data_AF-A0A251QJ80-F1
#
_entry.id   AF-A0A251QJ80-F1
#
_cell.length_a   1.000
_cell.length_b   1.000
_cell.length_c   1.000
_cell.angle_alpha   90.00
_cell.angle_beta   90.00
_cell.angle_gamma   90.00
#
_symmetry.space_group_name_H-M   'P 1'
#
loop_
_entity.id
_entity.type
_entity.pdbx_description
1 polymer ?
#
loop_
_entity_poly.entity_id
_entity_poly.type
_entity_poly.pdbx_seq_one_letter_code
_entity_poly.pdbx_strand_id
1 'polypeptide(L)'
;MAAAAPPPPPSPAPEAPNDVPQGSTPRGHPLFARIRLAHPTDVPHIHKLIHQMAVFERLSDQCIATEASLSSTLFTSPPFQSFTIFVLEVSHTPFVEHLQYNNPAYPPITKVVNLDLPINDPDRDLFRSNGGVLGGDACVAGFVLFFPNYSTFLAKPGFYIEDLFVRECYRRKGLGKMLLSAVAKQAVKMGSGGFAGSLVMLSVLMLAPSSSLR
;
A
#
# COMPACT_ATOMS: atom_id res chain seq x y z
N MET A 1 32.14 68.74 -46.70
CA MET A 1 30.97 68.12 -47.36
C MET A 1 30.95 66.64 -46.98
N ALA A 2 29.80 66.19 -46.47
CA ALA A 2 29.35 64.81 -46.23
C ALA A 2 30.33 63.80 -45.61
N ALA A 3 30.28 63.64 -44.29
CA ALA A 3 30.71 62.42 -43.62
C ALA A 3 29.70 61.30 -43.94
N ALA A 4 30.19 60.21 -44.55
CA ALA A 4 29.38 59.05 -44.92
C ALA A 4 28.83 58.36 -43.66
N ALA A 5 27.53 58.07 -43.66
CA ALA A 5 26.85 57.35 -42.58
C ALA A 5 27.38 55.91 -42.47
N PRO A 6 27.51 55.36 -41.24
CA PRO A 6 27.91 53.96 -41.06
C PRO A 6 26.83 53.00 -41.60
N PRO A 7 27.22 51.80 -42.07
CA PRO A 7 26.31 50.83 -42.65
C PRO A 7 25.28 50.31 -41.62
N PRO A 8 24.08 49.91 -42.07
CA PRO A 8 23.04 49.38 -41.20
C PRO A 8 23.48 48.05 -40.56
N PRO A 9 23.00 47.73 -39.34
CA PRO A 9 23.30 46.47 -38.69
C PRO A 9 22.73 45.27 -39.47
N PRO A 10 23.36 44.09 -39.39
CA PRO A 10 22.88 42.89 -40.07
C PRO A 10 21.49 42.48 -39.56
N SER A 11 20.65 42.04 -40.50
CA SER A 11 19.30 41.53 -40.24
C SER A 11 19.36 40.31 -39.30
N PRO A 12 18.43 40.16 -38.33
CA PRO A 12 18.40 38.99 -37.45
C PRO A 12 18.23 37.71 -38.28
N ALA A 13 19.03 36.69 -37.97
CA ALA A 13 18.86 35.36 -38.54
C ALA A 13 17.45 34.81 -38.24
N PRO A 14 16.85 33.99 -39.12
CA PRO A 14 15.56 33.37 -38.84
C PRO A 14 15.68 32.50 -37.59
N GLU A 15 14.89 32.79 -36.55
CA GLU A 15 14.76 31.91 -35.40
C GLU A 15 14.27 30.54 -35.88
N ALA A 16 14.98 29.49 -35.47
CA ALA A 16 14.54 28.12 -35.67
C ALA A 16 13.13 27.94 -35.07
N PRO A 17 12.25 27.12 -35.66
CA PRO A 17 10.95 26.86 -35.08
C PRO A 17 11.19 26.19 -33.71
N ASN A 18 10.95 26.94 -32.64
CA ASN A 18 10.77 26.41 -31.30
C ASN A 18 9.41 25.71 -31.24
N ASP A 19 9.26 24.61 -31.99
CA ASP A 19 8.28 23.58 -31.67
C ASP A 19 8.88 22.69 -30.57
N VAL A 20 9.08 23.29 -29.40
CA VAL A 20 9.05 22.53 -28.16
C VAL A 20 7.58 22.24 -27.91
N PRO A 21 7.13 20.98 -27.86
CA PRO A 21 5.80 20.69 -27.35
C PRO A 21 5.74 21.14 -25.89
N GLN A 22 5.20 22.32 -25.65
CA GLN A 22 4.76 22.71 -24.32
C GLN A 22 3.60 21.79 -23.94
N GLY A 23 3.81 20.96 -22.92
CA GLY A 23 2.72 20.26 -22.24
C GLY A 23 2.67 18.76 -22.46
N SER A 24 3.70 18.04 -22.01
CA SER A 24 3.45 16.72 -21.42
C SER A 24 3.98 16.72 -20.00
N THR A 25 3.20 17.28 -19.06
CA THR A 25 3.19 16.68 -17.72
C THR A 25 3.06 15.18 -17.93
N PRO A 26 3.91 14.33 -17.33
CA PRO A 26 3.63 12.90 -17.34
C PRO A 26 2.23 12.80 -16.72
N ARG A 27 1.23 12.43 -17.54
CA ARG A 27 -0.11 12.13 -17.06
C ARG A 27 0.02 10.82 -16.29
N GLY A 28 0.62 10.90 -15.10
CA GLY A 28 0.61 9.82 -14.15
C GLY A 28 -0.85 9.49 -13.89
N HIS A 29 -1.17 8.21 -13.86
CA HIS A 29 -2.49 7.74 -13.49
C HIS A 29 -2.53 7.75 -11.97
N PRO A 30 -3.19 8.73 -11.31
CA PRO A 30 -3.17 8.81 -9.87
C PRO A 30 -3.96 7.63 -9.30
N LEU A 31 -3.33 6.90 -8.39
CA LEU A 31 -3.97 5.88 -7.58
C LEU A 31 -3.95 6.37 -6.13
N PHE A 32 -5.13 6.57 -5.56
CA PHE A 32 -5.27 6.89 -4.15
C PHE A 32 -5.19 5.58 -3.38
N ALA A 33 -4.20 5.46 -2.49
CA ALA A 33 -4.03 4.32 -1.60
C ALA A 33 -4.31 4.74 -0.15
N ARG A 34 -5.07 3.92 0.58
CA ARG A 34 -5.42 4.14 1.98
C ARG A 34 -5.11 2.89 2.80
N ILE A 35 -4.41 3.05 3.90
CA ILE A 35 -4.24 2.02 4.92
C ILE A 35 -5.14 2.36 6.10
N ARG A 36 -5.94 1.39 6.54
CA ARG A 36 -6.78 1.52 7.72
C ARG A 36 -6.78 0.22 8.53
N LEU A 37 -7.22 0.31 9.78
CA LEU A 37 -7.52 -0.88 10.58
C LEU A 37 -8.65 -1.67 9.90
N ALA A 38 -8.49 -2.99 9.91
CA ALA A 38 -9.56 -3.91 9.52
C ALA A 38 -10.74 -3.78 10.50
N HIS A 39 -11.93 -3.91 9.96
CA HIS A 39 -13.19 -4.03 10.70
C HIS A 39 -13.75 -5.45 10.48
N PRO A 40 -14.59 -5.99 11.38
CA PRO A 40 -15.21 -7.31 11.16
C PRO A 40 -15.94 -7.46 9.81
N THR A 41 -16.43 -6.36 9.22
CA THR A 41 -17.03 -6.33 7.87
C THR A 41 -16.04 -6.62 6.74
N ASP A 42 -14.74 -6.61 7.01
CA ASP A 42 -13.68 -6.93 6.05
C ASP A 42 -13.32 -8.43 6.06
N VAL A 43 -13.86 -9.23 6.97
CA VAL A 43 -13.57 -10.68 7.07
C VAL A 43 -13.73 -11.40 5.72
N PRO A 44 -14.80 -11.18 4.92
CA PRO A 44 -14.91 -11.82 3.60
C PRO A 44 -13.79 -11.42 2.64
N HIS A 45 -13.33 -10.16 2.70
CA HIS A 45 -12.22 -9.67 1.88
C HIS A 45 -10.88 -10.27 2.33
N ILE A 46 -10.65 -10.32 3.64
CA ILE A 46 -9.44 -10.91 4.23
C ILE A 46 -9.36 -12.39 3.90
N HIS A 47 -10.46 -13.13 4.02
CA HIS A 47 -10.54 -14.55 3.66
C HIS A 47 -10.17 -14.80 2.20
N LYS A 48 -10.74 -14.02 1.27
CA LYS A 48 -10.39 -14.09 -0.16
C LYS A 48 -8.91 -13.78 -0.41
N LEU A 49 -8.33 -12.79 0.28
CA LEU A 49 -6.90 -12.47 0.15
C LEU A 49 -6.00 -13.59 0.68
N ILE A 50 -6.35 -14.21 1.81
CA ILE A 50 -5.65 -15.37 2.36
C ILE A 50 -5.67 -16.52 1.35
N HIS A 51 -6.83 -16.77 0.72
CA HIS A 51 -6.92 -17.78 -0.33
C HIS A 51 -6.05 -17.44 -1.55
N GLN A 52 -6.07 -16.19 -2.02
CA GLN A 52 -5.18 -15.74 -3.12
C GLN A 52 -3.69 -15.85 -2.74
N MET A 53 -3.34 -15.60 -1.49
CA MET A 53 -1.98 -15.79 -0.96
C MET A 53 -1.58 -17.26 -0.94
N ALA A 54 -2.44 -18.15 -0.45
CA ALA A 54 -2.19 -19.59 -0.44
C ALA A 54 -2.03 -20.15 -1.86
N VAL A 55 -2.82 -19.68 -2.83
CA VAL A 55 -2.63 -20.02 -4.27
C VAL A 55 -1.26 -19.54 -4.76
N PHE A 56 -0.88 -18.30 -4.45
CA PHE A 56 0.41 -17.75 -4.84
C PHE A 56 1.59 -18.52 -4.25
N GLU A 57 1.48 -19.00 -3.01
CA GLU A 57 2.51 -19.78 -2.32
C GLU A 57 2.47 -21.29 -2.62
N ARG A 58 1.50 -21.76 -3.41
CA ARG A 58 1.26 -23.19 -3.68
C ARG A 58 0.92 -24.00 -2.42
N LEU A 59 0.19 -23.37 -1.50
CA LEU A 59 -0.25 -23.93 -0.22
C LEU A 59 -1.78 -23.98 -0.10
N SER A 60 -2.52 -23.94 -1.20
CA SER A 60 -3.99 -23.92 -1.21
C SER A 60 -4.62 -25.08 -0.43
N ASP A 61 -4.02 -26.28 -0.48
CA ASP A 61 -4.52 -27.47 0.23
C ASP A 61 -4.40 -27.35 1.76
N GLN A 62 -3.57 -26.41 2.24
CA GLN A 62 -3.39 -26.12 3.68
C GLN A 62 -4.29 -24.97 4.16
N CYS A 63 -4.95 -24.27 3.23
CA CYS A 63 -5.82 -23.13 3.54
C CYS A 63 -7.21 -23.60 4.00
N ILE A 64 -7.29 -24.04 5.26
CA ILE A 64 -8.55 -24.45 5.91
C ILE A 64 -9.32 -23.30 6.57
N ALA A 65 -8.81 -22.06 6.48
CA ALA A 65 -9.43 -20.89 7.09
C ALA A 65 -10.84 -20.67 6.53
N THR A 66 -11.77 -20.33 7.41
CA THR A 66 -13.15 -19.95 7.08
C THR A 66 -13.46 -18.56 7.60
N GLU A 67 -14.40 -17.84 6.98
CA GLU A 67 -14.85 -16.53 7.48
C GLU A 67 -15.26 -16.57 8.97
N ALA A 68 -15.96 -17.63 9.38
CA ALA A 68 -16.33 -17.84 10.78
C ALA A 68 -15.10 -17.95 11.69
N SER A 69 -14.11 -18.79 11.34
CA SER A 69 -12.87 -18.95 12.13
C SER A 69 -12.04 -17.65 12.22
N LEU A 70 -12.04 -16.84 11.17
CA LEU A 70 -11.34 -15.56 11.13
C LEU A 70 -12.05 -14.54 12.02
N SER A 71 -13.38 -14.45 11.92
CA SER A 71 -14.20 -13.55 12.74
C SER A 71 -14.09 -13.85 14.24
N SER A 72 -14.05 -15.13 14.63
CA SER A 72 -13.96 -15.56 16.03
C SER A 72 -12.58 -15.37 16.66
N THR A 73 -11.54 -15.11 15.87
CA THR A 73 -10.16 -15.02 16.36
C THR A 73 -9.61 -13.60 16.24
N LEU A 74 -9.71 -13.00 15.05
CA LEU A 74 -8.96 -11.79 14.68
C LEU A 74 -9.48 -10.50 15.33
N PHE A 75 -10.74 -10.48 15.78
CA PHE A 75 -11.41 -9.28 16.29
C PHE A 75 -11.85 -9.42 17.76
N THR A 76 -11.25 -10.35 18.48
CA THR A 76 -11.57 -10.64 19.89
C THR A 76 -10.97 -9.65 20.88
N SER A 77 -9.94 -8.91 20.47
CA SER A 77 -9.16 -8.02 21.32
C SER A 77 -9.01 -6.64 20.69
N PRO A 78 -8.75 -5.59 21.48
CA PRO A 78 -8.43 -4.28 20.94
C PRO A 78 -7.21 -4.32 20.00
N PRO A 79 -7.16 -3.45 18.96
CA PRO A 79 -6.01 -3.36 18.07
C PRO A 79 -4.70 -3.14 18.84
N PHE A 80 -3.63 -3.72 18.31
CA PHE A 80 -2.26 -3.66 18.83
C PHE A 80 -2.01 -4.37 20.16
N GLN A 81 -3.01 -5.01 20.77
CA GLN A 81 -2.84 -5.86 21.96
C GLN A 81 -2.78 -7.35 21.61
N SER A 82 -3.27 -7.70 20.41
CA SER A 82 -3.26 -9.06 19.87
C SER A 82 -3.14 -8.98 18.34
N PHE A 83 -3.67 -9.97 17.61
CA PHE A 83 -3.80 -9.96 16.16
C PHE A 83 -4.40 -8.63 15.69
N THR A 84 -3.69 -7.98 14.79
CA THR A 84 -4.07 -6.71 14.19
C THR A 84 -3.87 -6.82 12.69
N ILE A 85 -4.86 -6.35 11.95
CA ILE A 85 -4.82 -6.35 10.50
C ILE A 85 -4.94 -4.92 9.99
N PHE A 86 -4.03 -4.55 9.11
CA PHE A 86 -4.25 -3.39 8.26
C PHE A 86 -4.73 -3.84 6.89
N VAL A 87 -5.77 -3.17 6.41
CA VAL A 87 -6.31 -3.33 5.06
C VAL A 87 -5.76 -2.22 4.19
N LEU A 88 -5.27 -2.59 3.01
CA LEU A 88 -4.91 -1.65 1.95
C LEU A 88 -6.10 -1.50 1.00
N GLU A 89 -6.61 -0.29 0.89
CA GLU A 89 -7.61 0.09 -0.10
C GLU A 89 -6.98 0.96 -1.17
N VAL A 90 -7.49 0.84 -2.38
CA VAL A 90 -7.08 1.68 -3.52
C VAL A 90 -8.31 2.18 -4.25
N SER A 91 -8.19 3.37 -4.82
CA SER A 91 -9.26 4.04 -5.57
C SER A 91 -8.66 4.91 -6.68
N HIS A 92 -9.39 5.05 -7.79
CA HIS A 92 -9.06 6.02 -8.84
C HIS A 92 -9.57 7.43 -8.51
N THR A 93 -10.51 7.54 -7.57
CA THR A 93 -11.00 8.81 -7.04
C THR A 93 -10.47 9.06 -5.63
N PRO A 94 -10.31 10.33 -5.21
CA PRO A 94 -9.93 10.65 -3.83
C PRO A 94 -10.88 9.99 -2.83
N PHE A 95 -10.32 9.48 -1.73
CA PHE A 95 -11.15 8.97 -0.65
C PHE A 95 -11.92 10.12 0.01
N VAL A 96 -13.24 9.96 0.10
CA VAL A 96 -14.07 10.82 0.96
C VAL A 96 -13.79 10.41 2.41
N GLU A 97 -13.62 11.39 3.29
CA GLU A 97 -13.47 11.14 4.73
C GLU A 97 -14.75 10.49 5.27
N HIS A 98 -14.64 9.23 5.67
CA HIS A 98 -15.74 8.52 6.32
C HIS A 98 -15.48 8.43 7.82
N LEU A 99 -16.40 8.99 8.62
CA LEU A 99 -16.37 8.97 10.08
C LEU A 99 -16.34 7.54 10.66
N GLN A 100 -16.83 6.54 9.90
CA GLN A 100 -16.87 5.12 10.31
C GLN A 100 -15.50 4.47 10.50
N TYR A 101 -14.43 5.03 9.92
CA TYR A 101 -13.06 4.50 10.07
C TYR A 101 -12.17 5.39 10.94
N ASN A 102 -12.77 6.39 11.60
CA ASN A 102 -12.05 7.30 12.47
C ASN A 102 -11.81 6.61 13.83
N ASN A 103 -10.95 5.60 13.83
CA ASN A 103 -10.51 4.97 15.07
C ASN A 103 -9.41 5.85 15.69
N PRO A 104 -9.62 6.43 16.89
CA PRO A 104 -8.62 7.28 17.53
C PRO A 104 -7.30 6.55 17.79
N ALA A 105 -7.31 5.21 17.87
CA ALA A 105 -6.10 4.41 18.03
C ALA A 105 -5.17 4.49 16.80
N TYR A 106 -5.73 4.63 15.59
CA TYR A 106 -4.96 4.67 14.34
C TYR A 106 -5.73 5.41 13.23
N PRO A 107 -5.41 6.69 12.96
CA PRO A 107 -6.00 7.41 11.84
C PRO A 107 -5.56 6.78 10.51
N PRO A 108 -6.45 6.67 9.51
CA PRO A 108 -6.08 6.11 8.20
C PRO A 108 -4.91 6.87 7.56
N ILE A 109 -3.98 6.13 6.95
CA ILE A 109 -2.87 6.72 6.21
C ILE A 109 -3.23 6.71 4.73
N THR A 110 -3.33 7.89 4.13
CA THR A 110 -3.59 8.05 2.69
C THR A 110 -2.35 8.51 1.96
N LYS A 111 -2.11 7.96 0.76
CA LYS A 111 -1.03 8.35 -0.13
C LYS A 111 -1.49 8.30 -1.58
N VAL A 112 -1.08 9.27 -2.38
CA VAL A 112 -1.25 9.22 -3.83
C VAL A 112 -0.02 8.56 -4.45
N VAL A 113 -0.26 7.55 -5.27
CA VAL A 113 0.77 6.86 -6.06
C VAL A 113 0.51 7.18 -7.53
N ASN A 114 1.44 7.88 -8.16
CA ASN A 114 1.35 8.15 -9.59
C ASN A 114 1.89 6.95 -10.36
N LEU A 115 1.07 6.38 -11.24
CA LEU A 115 1.43 5.21 -12.02
C LEU A 115 1.75 5.60 -13.46
N ASP A 116 2.75 4.93 -14.04
CA ASP A 116 3.12 5.12 -15.44
C ASP A 116 2.01 4.60 -16.39
N LEU A 117 1.35 3.51 -16.00
CA LEU A 117 0.27 2.86 -16.74
C LEU A 117 -0.96 2.64 -15.85
N PRO A 118 -2.19 2.64 -16.43
CA PRO A 118 -3.39 2.27 -15.70
C PRO A 118 -3.32 0.81 -15.23
N ILE A 119 -3.94 0.52 -14.10
CA ILE A 119 -4.04 -0.84 -13.56
C ILE A 119 -5.28 -1.49 -14.15
N ASN A 120 -5.10 -2.66 -14.76
CA ASN A 120 -6.21 -3.55 -15.06
C ASN A 120 -6.43 -4.48 -13.86
N ASP A 121 -7.57 -4.36 -13.19
CA ASP A 121 -7.94 -5.18 -12.04
C ASP A 121 -9.20 -6.01 -12.37
N PRO A 122 -9.06 -7.29 -12.78
CA PRO A 122 -10.20 -8.13 -13.15
C PRO A 122 -11.09 -8.49 -11.95
N ASP A 123 -10.56 -8.53 -10.73
CA ASP A 123 -11.35 -8.87 -9.53
C ASP A 123 -11.79 -7.62 -8.75
N ARG A 124 -11.76 -6.43 -9.35
CA ARG A 124 -12.08 -5.16 -8.66
C ARG A 124 -13.42 -5.23 -7.93
N ASP A 125 -14.45 -5.77 -8.60
CA ASP A 125 -15.80 -5.91 -8.06
C ASP A 125 -15.87 -6.93 -6.91
N LEU A 126 -15.07 -7.99 -6.98
CA LEU A 126 -14.98 -9.03 -5.94
C LEU A 126 -14.42 -8.48 -4.62
N PHE A 127 -13.55 -7.46 -4.73
CA PHE A 127 -12.87 -6.80 -3.62
C PHE A 127 -13.40 -5.39 -3.36
N ARG A 128 -14.60 -5.05 -3.82
CA ARG A 128 -15.18 -3.72 -3.60
C ARG A 128 -15.32 -3.44 -2.10
N SER A 129 -14.74 -2.35 -1.62
CA SER A 129 -14.74 -2.03 -0.19
C SER A 129 -16.15 -1.66 0.29
N ASN A 130 -16.59 -2.30 1.38
CA ASN A 130 -17.88 -2.05 2.02
C ASN A 130 -18.00 -0.64 2.62
N GLY A 131 -16.91 0.13 2.70
CA GLY A 131 -16.91 1.53 3.16
C GLY A 131 -17.45 2.54 2.15
N GLY A 132 -17.71 2.12 0.92
CA GLY A 132 -18.23 2.97 -0.15
C GLY A 132 -19.75 2.90 -0.30
N VAL A 133 -20.51 3.12 0.78
CA VAL A 133 -22.00 3.16 0.68
C VAL A 133 -22.47 4.43 -0.07
N LEU A 134 -21.58 5.39 -0.32
CA LEU A 134 -21.86 6.60 -1.11
C LEU A 134 -20.81 6.80 -2.22
N GLY A 135 -20.89 5.98 -3.28
CA GLY A 135 -20.27 6.30 -4.58
C GLY A 135 -18.74 6.20 -4.66
N GLY A 136 -18.07 5.52 -3.72
CA GLY A 136 -16.63 5.31 -3.77
C GLY A 136 -16.23 4.13 -4.66
N ASP A 137 -15.24 4.33 -5.54
CA ASP A 137 -14.62 3.27 -6.37
C ASP A 137 -13.47 2.55 -5.62
N ALA A 138 -13.60 2.44 -4.30
CA ALA A 138 -12.56 1.85 -3.47
C ALA A 138 -12.64 0.33 -3.51
N CYS A 139 -11.50 -0.33 -3.74
CA CYS A 139 -11.37 -1.79 -3.63
C CYS A 139 -10.21 -2.17 -2.71
N VAL A 140 -10.30 -3.34 -2.11
CA VAL A 140 -9.25 -3.91 -1.27
C VAL A 140 -8.14 -4.48 -2.17
N ALA A 141 -6.93 -3.96 -1.99
CA ALA A 141 -5.75 -4.32 -2.77
C ALA A 141 -4.78 -5.25 -2.02
N GLY A 142 -4.91 -5.37 -0.70
CA GLY A 142 -4.01 -6.19 0.11
C GLY A 142 -4.25 -6.04 1.61
N PHE A 143 -3.47 -6.77 2.40
CA PHE A 143 -3.49 -6.70 3.85
C PHE A 143 -2.12 -7.00 4.46
N VAL A 144 -1.98 -6.68 5.74
CA VAL A 144 -0.88 -7.18 6.59
C VAL A 144 -1.46 -7.60 7.94
N LEU A 145 -1.12 -8.81 8.38
CA LEU A 145 -1.45 -9.37 9.69
C LEU A 145 -0.21 -9.32 10.58
N PHE A 146 -0.35 -8.78 11.77
CA PHE A 146 0.74 -8.66 12.73
C PHE A 146 0.22 -8.68 14.17
N PHE A 147 1.07 -9.03 15.12
CA PHE A 147 0.73 -9.10 16.53
C PHE A 147 1.91 -8.71 17.43
N PRO A 148 1.69 -8.30 18.69
CA PRO A 148 2.75 -7.98 19.62
C PRO A 148 3.69 -9.17 19.88
N ASN A 149 4.98 -8.89 19.93
CA ASN A 149 6.01 -9.87 20.29
C ASN A 149 7.04 -9.22 21.24
N TYR A 150 7.76 -10.05 21.98
CA TYR A 150 8.88 -9.64 22.82
C TYR A 150 10.17 -10.30 22.35
N SER A 151 11.15 -9.50 21.91
CA SER A 151 12.46 -10.02 21.54
C SER A 151 13.31 -10.21 22.79
N THR A 152 13.70 -11.45 23.10
CA THR A 152 14.63 -11.76 24.20
C THR A 152 16.05 -11.29 23.92
N PHE A 153 16.48 -11.23 22.65
CA PHE A 153 17.78 -10.72 22.25
C PHE A 153 17.91 -9.21 22.41
N LEU A 154 16.85 -8.47 22.07
CA LEU A 154 16.83 -7.00 22.19
C LEU A 154 16.23 -6.52 23.52
N ALA A 155 15.68 -7.45 24.32
CA ALA A 155 14.90 -7.19 25.53
C ALA A 155 13.81 -6.10 25.33
N LYS A 156 13.15 -6.12 24.16
CA LYS A 156 12.23 -5.06 23.73
C LYS A 156 10.92 -5.61 23.16
N PRO A 157 9.79 -4.94 23.45
CA PRO A 157 8.54 -5.20 22.76
C PRO A 157 8.64 -4.74 21.30
N GLY A 158 7.85 -5.39 20.45
CA GLY A 158 7.79 -5.12 19.03
C GLY A 158 6.56 -5.73 18.40
N PHE A 159 6.51 -5.71 17.08
CA PHE A 159 5.53 -6.46 16.32
C PHE A 159 6.20 -7.58 15.55
N TYR A 160 5.50 -8.70 15.48
CA TYR A 160 5.76 -9.77 14.54
C TYR A 160 4.76 -9.65 13.40
N ILE A 161 5.25 -9.62 12.16
CA ILE A 161 4.40 -9.69 10.96
C ILE A 161 4.28 -11.16 10.58
N GLU A 162 3.04 -11.66 10.61
CA GLU A 162 2.69 -13.00 10.17
C GLU A 162 2.63 -13.01 8.63
N ASP A 163 1.68 -12.26 8.08
CA ASP A 163 1.40 -12.25 6.65
C ASP A 163 1.43 -10.84 6.09
N LEU A 164 1.98 -10.68 4.89
CA LEU A 164 1.89 -9.45 4.10
C LEU A 164 1.59 -9.82 2.66
N PHE A 165 0.41 -9.44 2.20
CA PHE A 165 -0.03 -9.76 0.84
C PHE A 165 -0.59 -8.53 0.12
N VAL A 166 -0.15 -8.36 -1.11
CA VAL A 166 -0.70 -7.38 -2.06
C VAL A 166 -1.10 -8.16 -3.31
N ARG A 167 -2.33 -7.93 -3.78
CA ARG A 167 -2.88 -8.54 -5.00
C ARG A 167 -2.00 -8.21 -6.19
N GLU A 168 -1.90 -9.14 -7.13
CA GLU A 168 -0.88 -9.14 -8.19
C GLU A 168 -0.84 -7.85 -9.01
N CYS A 169 -2.01 -7.35 -9.43
CA CYS A 169 -2.16 -6.13 -10.23
C CYS A 169 -1.64 -4.85 -9.53
N TYR A 170 -1.49 -4.88 -8.21
CA TYR A 170 -0.99 -3.77 -7.38
C TYR A 170 0.47 -3.92 -6.93
N ARG A 171 1.13 -5.05 -7.27
CA ARG A 171 2.52 -5.30 -6.90
C ARG A 171 3.49 -4.38 -7.64
N ARG A 172 4.69 -4.23 -7.06
CA ARG A 172 5.80 -3.39 -7.60
C ARG A 172 5.48 -1.90 -7.73
N LYS A 173 4.38 -1.42 -7.14
CA LYS A 173 3.96 0.01 -7.12
C LYS A 173 4.22 0.71 -5.77
N GLY A 174 5.04 0.09 -4.91
CA GLY A 174 5.38 0.63 -3.58
C GLY A 174 4.32 0.43 -2.49
N LEU A 175 3.21 -0.25 -2.79
CA LEU A 175 2.10 -0.47 -1.85
C LEU A 175 2.46 -1.43 -0.70
N GLY A 176 3.22 -2.50 -0.97
CA GLY A 176 3.75 -3.37 0.09
C GLY A 176 4.70 -2.63 1.05
N LYS A 177 5.54 -1.74 0.51
CA LYS A 177 6.39 -0.85 1.32
C LYS A 177 5.55 0.11 2.17
N MET A 178 4.42 0.58 1.65
CA MET A 178 3.49 1.43 2.39
C MET A 178 2.90 0.69 3.60
N LEU A 179 2.46 -0.57 3.43
CA LEU A 179 1.99 -1.43 4.52
C LEU A 179 3.08 -1.69 5.56
N LEU A 180 4.27 -2.11 5.13
CA LEU A 180 5.38 -2.38 6.05
C LEU A 180 5.78 -1.13 6.84
N SER A 181 5.83 0.03 6.16
CA SER A 181 6.13 1.31 6.81
C SER A 181 5.05 1.72 7.82
N ALA A 182 3.78 1.39 7.55
CA ALA A 182 2.67 1.66 8.46
C ALA A 182 2.81 0.86 9.76
N VAL A 183 3.16 -0.43 9.68
CA VAL A 183 3.42 -1.29 10.85
C VAL A 183 4.65 -0.80 11.62
N ALA A 184 5.76 -0.50 10.92
CA ALA A 184 6.98 0.00 11.55
C ALA A 184 6.74 1.32 12.32
N LYS A 185 6.01 2.28 11.73
CA LYS A 185 5.63 3.53 12.40
C LYS A 185 4.80 3.27 13.65
N GLN A 186 3.90 2.30 13.60
CA GLN A 186 3.10 1.94 14.77
C GLN A 186 3.95 1.27 15.86
N ALA A 187 4.91 0.42 15.49
CA ALA A 187 5.85 -0.20 16.44
C ALA A 187 6.64 0.88 17.20
N VAL A 188 7.15 1.88 16.47
CA VAL A 188 7.86 3.02 17.07
C VAL A 188 6.94 3.83 17.99
N LYS A 189 5.70 4.11 17.56
CA LYS A 189 4.72 4.86 18.35
C LYS A 189 4.43 4.17 19.69
N MET A 190 4.24 2.85 19.70
CA MET A 190 4.00 2.11 20.95
C MET A 190 5.26 2.01 21.83
N GLY A 191 6.44 2.07 21.24
CA GLY A 191 7.73 2.08 21.96
C GLY A 191 8.12 3.45 22.56
N SER A 192 7.34 4.51 22.37
CA SER A 192 7.68 5.90 22.73
C SER A 192 7.89 6.19 24.24
N GLY A 193 7.87 5.17 25.10
CA GLY A 193 8.36 5.24 26.48
C GLY A 193 9.89 5.11 26.62
N GLY A 194 10.67 5.28 25.55
CA GLY A 194 12.14 5.18 25.54
C GLY A 194 12.72 3.92 24.88
N PHE A 195 11.88 3.09 24.26
CA PHE A 195 12.29 1.85 23.61
C PHE A 195 11.94 1.88 22.12
N ALA A 196 12.93 1.96 21.23
CA ALA A 196 12.68 1.77 19.80
C ALA A 196 12.10 0.35 19.58
N GLY A 197 10.83 0.25 19.20
CA GLY A 197 10.14 -1.03 18.97
C GLY A 197 10.80 -1.79 17.83
N SER A 198 10.94 -3.11 17.99
CA SER A 198 11.50 -3.99 16.94
C SER A 198 10.41 -4.43 15.97
N LEU A 199 10.76 -4.60 14.70
CA LEU A 199 9.90 -5.26 13.71
C LEU A 199 10.58 -6.54 13.26
N VAL A 200 9.95 -7.67 13.56
CA VAL A 200 10.41 -8.97 13.09
C VAL A 200 9.44 -9.42 12.01
N MET A 201 9.95 -9.66 10.81
CA MET A 201 9.14 -10.20 9.72
C MET A 201 9.56 -11.65 9.51
N LEU A 202 8.64 -12.59 9.73
CA LEU A 202 8.85 -13.93 9.22
C LEU A 202 8.26 -13.98 7.83
N SER A 203 9.13 -13.90 6.83
CA SER A 203 8.74 -14.42 5.54
C SER A 203 8.75 -15.94 5.63
N VAL A 204 7.59 -16.58 5.51
CA VAL A 204 7.57 -17.79 4.69
C VAL A 204 8.05 -17.30 3.31
N LEU A 205 9.30 -17.63 2.98
CA LEU A 205 10.02 -17.28 1.75
C LEU A 205 10.69 -15.88 1.63
N MET A 206 11.69 -15.62 2.50
CA MET A 206 12.91 -14.88 2.14
C MET A 206 14.14 -15.72 2.52
N LEU A 207 14.17 -16.97 2.04
CA LEU A 207 15.37 -17.80 1.99
C LEU A 207 15.58 -18.27 0.55
N ALA A 208 16.40 -17.49 -0.16
CA ALA A 208 17.36 -17.83 -1.21
C ALA A 208 16.92 -18.58 -2.50
N PRO A 209 17.55 -18.26 -3.65
CA PRO A 209 17.47 -19.06 -4.86
C PRO A 209 18.15 -20.41 -4.62
N SER A 210 17.46 -21.53 -4.86
CA SER A 210 18.14 -22.81 -4.98
C SER A 210 18.87 -22.83 -6.32
N SER A 211 20.16 -22.51 -6.24
CA SER A 211 21.17 -22.85 -7.22
C SER A 211 21.03 -24.31 -7.64
N SER A 212 21.06 -24.51 -8.96
CA SER A 212 21.32 -25.77 -9.66
C SER A 212 22.12 -26.77 -8.81
N LEU A 213 21.51 -27.91 -8.47
CA LEU A 213 22.26 -29.13 -8.21
C LEU A 213 22.09 -30.03 -9.43
N ARG A 214 23.19 -30.06 -10.20
CA ARG A 214 23.70 -31.11 -11.11
C ARG A 214 22.72 -32.07 -11.77
#